data_AF-A0A1S3LF94-F1
#
_entry.id   AF-A0A1S3LF94-F1
#
_cell.length_a   1.000
_cell.length_b   1.000
_cell.length_c   1.000
_cell.angle_alpha   90.00
_cell.angle_beta   90.00
_cell.angle_gamma   90.00
#
_symmetry.space_group_name_H-M   'P 1'
#
loop_
_entity.id
_entity.type
_entity.pdbx_description
1 polymer ?
#
loop_
_entity_poly.entity_id
_entity_poly.type
_entity_poly.pdbx_seq_one_letter_code
_entity_poly.pdbx_strand_id
1 'polypeptide(L)'
;MAICAQSYGIFCLFSIQTILIISLSSPATGSLRFPQHYTMMHWAGRIEKELEKTIQLVTGTQQIRGIYNEKKSQFDIKRNNPKDLVERVARDIAKLLTSKRRALERLAREAEQLQTDFPWLDSIKESDMEYYDSKAESDYTEDGDGEENLMENPYSMKLEFVDDPNFKNKVNYSYSAVQIPTDIYKG
;
A
#
# COMPACT_ATOMS: atom_id res chain seq x y z
N MET A 1 75.51 66.84 -32.16
CA MET A 1 74.30 67.65 -31.90
C MET A 1 73.17 67.12 -32.74
N ALA A 2 71.96 67.05 -32.15
CA ALA A 2 70.67 66.97 -32.85
C ALA A 2 70.38 65.63 -33.57
N ILE A 3 69.22 64.98 -33.58
CA ILE A 3 67.82 65.21 -33.15
C ILE A 3 67.23 63.77 -33.07
N CYS A 4 66.70 63.34 -31.94
CA CYS A 4 65.26 63.22 -31.65
C CYS A 4 64.42 62.31 -32.59
N ALA A 5 63.80 61.31 -31.93
CA ALA A 5 62.46 60.78 -32.15
C ALA A 5 62.10 60.05 -33.47
N GLN A 6 61.72 58.77 -33.32
CA GLN A 6 60.31 58.31 -33.42
C GLN A 6 60.15 57.01 -34.24
N SER A 7 59.84 55.90 -33.56
CA SER A 7 58.98 54.84 -34.14
C SER A 7 58.36 53.90 -33.08
N TYR A 8 57.93 54.44 -31.92
CA TYR A 8 57.15 53.65 -30.93
C TYR A 8 55.85 53.06 -31.52
N GLY A 9 55.35 53.59 -32.65
CA GLY A 9 54.18 53.06 -33.35
C GLY A 9 54.44 51.72 -34.06
N ILE A 10 55.64 51.48 -34.57
CA ILE A 10 55.95 50.27 -35.35
C ILE A 10 56.07 49.06 -34.40
N PHE A 11 56.75 49.23 -33.26
CA PHE A 11 56.84 48.19 -32.24
C PHE A 11 55.49 47.86 -31.57
N CYS A 12 54.61 48.85 -31.41
CA CYS A 12 53.26 48.62 -30.87
C CYS A 12 52.40 47.81 -31.84
N LEU A 13 52.47 48.08 -33.15
CA LEU A 13 51.74 47.30 -34.15
C LEU A 13 52.23 45.85 -34.22
N PHE A 14 53.56 45.60 -34.15
CA PHE A 14 54.09 44.24 -34.09
C PHE A 14 53.76 43.52 -32.76
N SER A 15 53.71 44.25 -31.65
CA SER A 15 53.25 43.72 -30.35
C SER A 15 51.77 43.31 -30.40
N ILE A 16 50.91 44.17 -30.95
CA ILE A 16 49.48 43.86 -31.10
C ILE A 16 49.31 42.67 -32.06
N GLN A 17 50.04 42.63 -33.19
CA GLN A 17 49.96 41.52 -34.15
C GLN A 17 50.44 40.19 -33.55
N THR A 18 51.50 40.19 -32.75
CA THR A 18 52.00 38.98 -32.09
C THR A 18 51.08 38.51 -30.96
N ILE A 19 50.50 39.44 -30.18
CA ILE A 19 49.50 39.12 -29.15
C ILE A 19 48.21 38.56 -29.77
N LEU A 20 47.76 39.10 -30.91
CA LEU A 20 46.54 38.66 -31.61
C LEU A 20 46.73 37.28 -32.26
N ILE A 21 47.93 36.96 -32.74
CA ILE A 21 48.27 35.61 -33.24
C ILE A 21 48.34 34.59 -32.10
N ILE A 22 48.88 34.98 -30.94
CA ILE A 22 48.95 34.08 -29.77
C ILE A 22 47.55 33.82 -29.19
N SER A 23 46.69 34.84 -29.12
CA SER A 23 45.30 34.68 -28.64
C SER A 23 44.38 33.94 -29.60
N LEU A 24 44.65 33.94 -30.91
CA LEU A 24 43.94 33.09 -31.88
C LEU A 24 44.44 31.63 -31.89
N SER A 25 45.59 31.36 -31.26
CA SER A 25 46.21 30.03 -31.23
C SER A 25 45.86 29.18 -30.00
N SER A 26 44.93 29.64 -29.15
CA SER A 26 44.26 28.73 -28.21
C SER A 26 43.30 27.83 -29.00
N PRO A 27 43.48 26.49 -29.04
CA PRO A 27 42.44 25.57 -29.50
C PRO A 27 41.35 25.47 -28.40
N ALA A 28 40.82 26.61 -27.96
CA ALA A 28 39.92 26.71 -26.82
C ALA A 28 38.49 27.04 -27.27
N THR A 29 37.98 26.33 -28.28
CA THR A 29 36.52 26.22 -28.53
C THR A 29 36.14 24.95 -29.29
N GLY A 30 37.01 23.93 -29.30
CA GLY A 30 36.82 22.71 -30.09
C GLY A 30 36.46 21.45 -29.31
N SER A 31 36.25 21.50 -27.98
CA SER A 31 36.21 20.25 -27.19
C SER A 31 35.03 20.05 -26.22
N LEU A 32 33.95 20.83 -26.32
CA LEU A 32 32.64 20.41 -25.79
C LEU A 32 31.78 19.77 -26.89
N ARG A 33 32.43 19.03 -27.80
CA ARG A 33 31.68 18.18 -28.74
C ARG A 33 31.27 16.93 -28.00
N PHE A 34 29.97 16.67 -27.95
CA PHE A 34 29.41 15.44 -27.40
C PHE A 34 30.20 14.22 -27.93
N PRO A 35 30.54 13.23 -27.08
CA PRO A 35 31.38 12.11 -27.48
C PRO A 35 30.87 11.44 -28.76
N GLN A 36 31.79 11.07 -29.65
CA GLN A 36 31.44 10.31 -30.85
C GLN A 36 30.73 8.99 -30.46
N HIS A 37 29.81 8.53 -31.31
CA HIS A 37 28.99 7.33 -31.06
C HIS A 37 29.81 6.11 -30.64
N TYR A 38 30.96 5.88 -31.28
CA TYR A 38 31.89 4.80 -30.92
C TYR A 38 32.38 4.90 -29.47
N THR A 39 32.78 6.11 -29.04
CA THR A 39 33.24 6.35 -27.67
C THR A 39 32.13 6.06 -26.68
N MET A 40 30.91 6.56 -26.92
CA MET A 40 29.75 6.30 -26.06
C MET A 40 29.45 4.80 -25.95
N MET A 41 29.48 4.06 -27.06
CA MET A 41 29.29 2.61 -27.07
C MET A 41 30.37 1.85 -26.29
N HIS A 42 31.64 2.25 -26.43
CA HIS A 42 32.74 1.64 -25.69
C HIS A 42 32.67 1.93 -24.18
N TRP A 43 32.28 3.15 -23.78
CA TRP A 43 32.03 3.48 -22.38
C TRP A 43 30.86 2.70 -21.81
N ALA A 44 29.74 2.61 -22.54
CA ALA A 44 28.59 1.81 -22.13
C ALA A 44 28.96 0.34 -21.92
N GLY A 45 29.66 -0.28 -22.88
CA GLY A 45 30.09 -1.67 -22.76
C GLY A 45 31.11 -1.92 -21.65
N ARG A 46 31.94 -0.94 -21.29
CA ARG A 46 32.83 -1.06 -20.11
C ARG A 46 32.04 -0.96 -18.81
N ILE A 47 31.14 0.00 -18.71
CA ILE A 47 30.29 0.18 -17.52
C ILE A 47 29.43 -1.07 -17.31
N GLU A 48 28.87 -1.65 -18.38
CA GLU A 48 28.12 -2.90 -18.34
C GLU A 48 28.95 -4.05 -17.74
N LYS A 49 30.19 -4.25 -18.23
CA LYS A 49 31.07 -5.32 -17.73
C LYS A 49 31.45 -5.14 -16.25
N GLU A 50 31.78 -3.91 -15.85
CA GLU A 50 32.11 -3.63 -14.45
C GLU A 50 30.87 -3.77 -13.54
N LEU A 51 29.69 -3.37 -14.04
CA LEU A 51 28.44 -3.52 -13.32
C LEU A 51 28.06 -5.00 -13.17
N GLU A 52 28.19 -5.81 -14.22
CA GLU A 52 27.93 -7.26 -14.16
C GLU A 52 28.85 -7.93 -13.13
N LYS A 53 30.14 -7.60 -13.15
CA LYS A 53 31.13 -8.15 -12.21
C LYS A 53 30.83 -7.74 -10.76
N THR A 54 30.52 -6.47 -10.52
CA THR A 54 30.18 -5.96 -9.18
C THR A 54 28.86 -6.55 -8.67
N ILE A 55 27.84 -6.65 -9.52
CA ILE A 55 26.56 -7.28 -9.19
C ILE A 55 26.79 -8.75 -8.81
N GLN A 56 27.52 -9.53 -9.60
CA GLN A 56 27.75 -10.95 -9.29
C GLN A 56 28.50 -11.14 -7.96
N LEU A 57 29.48 -10.28 -7.67
CA LEU A 57 30.25 -10.34 -6.42
C LEU A 57 29.41 -9.93 -5.20
N VAL A 58 28.63 -8.85 -5.30
CA VAL A 58 27.85 -8.31 -4.17
C VAL A 58 26.58 -9.12 -3.92
N THR A 59 25.91 -9.58 -4.97
CA THR A 59 24.65 -10.35 -4.84
C THR A 59 24.87 -11.80 -4.45
N GLY A 60 26.08 -12.35 -4.68
CA GLY A 60 26.39 -13.73 -4.31
C GLY A 60 25.52 -14.79 -5.01
N THR A 61 24.96 -14.48 -6.19
CA THR A 61 24.04 -15.39 -6.92
C THR A 61 24.61 -16.79 -7.13
N GLN A 62 25.92 -16.91 -7.39
CA GLN A 62 26.59 -18.22 -7.53
C GLN A 62 26.68 -18.96 -6.20
N GLN A 63 26.91 -18.26 -5.09
CA GLN A 63 26.96 -18.85 -3.75
C GLN A 63 25.58 -19.40 -3.36
N ILE A 64 24.51 -18.63 -3.60
CA ILE A 64 23.13 -19.07 -3.37
C ILE A 64 22.80 -20.30 -4.22
N ARG A 65 23.16 -20.28 -5.51
CA ARG A 65 22.98 -21.44 -6.41
C ARG A 65 23.73 -22.68 -5.89
N GLY A 66 24.94 -22.49 -5.38
CA GLY A 66 25.73 -23.54 -4.71
C GLY A 66 24.99 -24.14 -3.52
N ILE A 67 24.51 -23.30 -2.60
CA ILE A 67 23.75 -23.71 -1.41
C ILE A 67 22.51 -24.54 -1.80
N TYR A 68 21.71 -24.11 -2.78
CA TYR A 68 20.54 -24.88 -3.23
C TYR A 68 20.92 -26.25 -3.80
N ASN A 69 22.04 -26.34 -4.52
CA ASN A 69 22.52 -27.62 -5.06
C ASN A 69 23.05 -28.54 -3.96
N GLU A 70 23.79 -28.00 -2.99
CA GLU A 70 24.32 -28.74 -1.84
C GLU A 70 23.21 -29.25 -0.92
N LYS A 71 22.17 -28.42 -0.70
CA LYS A 71 21.03 -28.75 0.16
C LYS A 71 19.89 -29.44 -0.59
N LYS A 72 20.14 -29.99 -1.79
CA LYS A 72 19.12 -30.64 -2.62
C LYS A 72 18.41 -31.81 -1.93
N SER A 73 19.04 -32.47 -0.95
CA SER A 73 18.41 -33.53 -0.16
C SER A 73 17.45 -33.01 0.93
N GLN A 74 17.45 -31.71 1.23
CA GLN A 74 16.61 -31.10 2.25
C GLN A 74 15.26 -30.63 1.72
N PHE A 75 15.03 -30.68 0.41
CA PHE A 75 13.78 -30.25 -0.22
C PHE A 75 13.46 -31.07 -1.46
N ASP A 76 12.17 -31.15 -1.76
CA ASP A 76 11.68 -31.78 -2.99
C ASP A 76 11.17 -30.73 -3.97
N ILE A 77 11.55 -30.87 -5.23
CA ILE A 77 11.01 -30.05 -6.31
C ILE A 77 9.72 -30.70 -6.80
N LYS A 78 8.58 -30.17 -6.33
CA LYS A 78 7.26 -30.62 -6.78
C LYS A 78 6.81 -29.84 -8.02
N ARG A 79 6.17 -30.54 -8.96
CA ARG A 79 5.53 -29.91 -10.12
C ARG A 79 4.14 -29.44 -9.73
N ASN A 80 3.82 -28.20 -10.09
CA ASN A 80 2.46 -27.68 -9.97
C ASN A 80 1.64 -28.15 -11.16
N ASN A 81 0.53 -28.86 -10.91
CA ASN A 81 -0.50 -29.11 -11.92
C ASN A 81 -1.56 -28.01 -11.80
N PRO A 82 -1.64 -27.06 -12.76
CA PRO A 82 -2.56 -25.94 -12.66
C PRO A 82 -4.03 -26.37 -12.57
N LYS A 83 -4.40 -27.46 -13.25
CA LYS A 83 -5.77 -27.99 -13.24
C LYS A 83 -6.17 -28.43 -11.83
N ASP A 84 -5.31 -29.21 -11.18
CA ASP A 84 -5.58 -29.75 -9.84
C ASP A 84 -5.65 -28.63 -8.79
N LEU A 85 -4.81 -27.60 -8.93
CA LEU A 85 -4.82 -26.43 -8.04
C LEU A 85 -6.14 -25.67 -8.14
N VAL A 86 -6.58 -25.37 -9.37
CA VAL A 86 -7.84 -24.68 -9.61
C VAL A 86 -9.02 -25.51 -9.12
N GLU A 87 -9.03 -26.81 -9.41
CA GLU A 87 -10.10 -27.71 -8.97
C GLU A 87 -10.16 -27.82 -7.45
N ARG A 88 -9.01 -27.87 -6.76
CA ARG A 88 -8.95 -27.87 -5.28
C ARG A 88 -9.55 -26.59 -4.72
N VAL A 89 -9.11 -25.42 -5.20
CA VAL A 89 -9.62 -24.13 -4.73
C VAL A 89 -11.11 -23.97 -5.02
N ALA A 90 -11.56 -24.38 -6.22
CA ALA A 90 -12.96 -24.34 -6.58
C ALA A 90 -13.82 -25.21 -5.65
N ARG A 91 -13.34 -26.42 -5.29
CA ARG A 91 -14.02 -27.28 -4.31
C ARG A 91 -14.10 -26.65 -2.92
N ASP A 92 -13.01 -26.05 -2.44
CA ASP A 92 -12.98 -25.41 -1.13
C ASP A 92 -13.95 -24.21 -1.07
N ILE A 93 -14.00 -23.40 -2.13
CA ILE A 93 -14.96 -22.30 -2.27
C ILE A 93 -16.40 -22.85 -2.31
N ALA A 94 -16.66 -23.88 -3.10
CA ALA A 94 -17.99 -24.48 -3.19
C ALA A 94 -18.46 -25.01 -1.83
N LYS A 95 -17.56 -25.65 -1.07
CA LYS A 95 -17.84 -26.13 0.29
C LYS A 95 -18.16 -24.97 1.24
N LEU A 96 -17.37 -23.90 1.20
CA LEU A 96 -17.59 -22.69 2.00
C LEU A 96 -18.95 -22.06 1.70
N LEU A 97 -19.26 -21.84 0.42
CA LEU A 97 -20.53 -21.24 -0.01
C LEU A 97 -21.73 -22.12 0.35
N THR A 98 -21.59 -23.44 0.19
CA THR A 98 -22.63 -24.39 0.60
C THR A 98 -22.89 -24.34 2.10
N SER A 99 -21.84 -24.22 2.92
CA SER A 99 -21.98 -24.08 4.37
C SER A 99 -22.67 -22.77 4.75
N LYS A 100 -22.32 -21.65 4.11
CA LYS A 100 -22.98 -20.35 4.31
C LYS A 100 -24.45 -20.38 3.91
N ARG A 101 -24.77 -20.96 2.75
CA ARG A 101 -26.16 -21.16 2.29
C ARG A 101 -26.96 -21.95 3.32
N ARG A 102 -26.43 -23.07 3.81
CA ARG A 102 -27.12 -23.89 4.82
C ARG A 102 -27.38 -23.12 6.13
N ALA A 103 -26.45 -22.27 6.57
CA ALA A 103 -26.67 -21.42 7.73
C ALA A 103 -27.80 -20.42 7.49
N LEU A 104 -27.80 -19.75 6.33
CA LEU A 104 -28.88 -18.82 5.93
C LEU A 104 -30.24 -19.51 5.80
N GLU A 105 -30.31 -20.69 5.20
CA GLU A 105 -31.55 -21.46 5.06
C GLU A 105 -32.14 -21.83 6.43
N ARG A 106 -31.30 -22.11 7.42
CA ARG A 106 -31.75 -22.35 8.79
C ARG A 106 -32.28 -21.06 9.42
N LEU A 107 -31.53 -19.97 9.33
CA LEU A 107 -31.96 -18.67 9.88
C LEU A 107 -33.30 -18.21 9.29
N ALA A 108 -33.46 -18.32 7.96
CA ALA A 108 -34.70 -17.95 7.28
C ALA A 108 -35.88 -18.79 7.77
N ARG A 109 -35.71 -20.12 7.86
CA ARG A 109 -36.76 -21.02 8.33
C ARG A 109 -37.19 -20.74 9.77
N GLU A 110 -36.23 -20.58 10.68
CA GLU A 110 -36.53 -20.29 12.08
C GLU A 110 -37.23 -18.93 12.20
N ALA A 111 -36.79 -17.90 11.44
CA ALA A 111 -37.43 -16.60 11.42
C ALA A 111 -38.89 -16.66 10.90
N GLU A 112 -39.14 -17.39 9.82
CA GLU A 112 -40.49 -17.59 9.27
C GLU A 112 -41.40 -18.30 10.26
N GLN A 113 -40.90 -19.36 10.91
CA GLN A 113 -41.67 -20.11 11.90
C GLN A 113 -41.99 -19.25 13.12
N LEU A 114 -40.98 -18.59 13.71
CA LEU A 114 -41.16 -17.72 14.87
C LEU A 114 -42.15 -16.60 14.58
N GLN A 115 -42.06 -15.95 13.42
CA GLN A 115 -42.97 -14.87 13.05
C GLN A 115 -44.41 -15.35 12.81
N THR A 116 -44.56 -16.57 12.26
CA THR A 116 -45.89 -17.17 12.04
C THR A 116 -46.57 -17.52 13.37
N ASP A 117 -45.79 -18.00 14.34
CA ASP A 117 -46.28 -18.42 15.65
C ASP A 117 -46.48 -17.23 16.62
N PHE A 118 -45.89 -16.06 16.32
CA PHE A 118 -45.94 -14.89 17.20
C PHE A 118 -47.25 -14.09 17.04
N PRO A 119 -48.06 -13.94 18.11
CA PRO A 119 -49.28 -13.15 18.05
C PRO A 119 -48.98 -11.65 18.04
N TRP A 120 -49.80 -10.89 17.32
CA TRP A 120 -49.76 -9.43 17.39
C TRP A 120 -50.29 -8.94 18.75
N LEU A 121 -49.56 -8.04 19.41
CA LEU A 121 -49.87 -7.51 20.74
C LEU A 121 -49.75 -5.97 20.75
N ASP A 122 -50.88 -5.27 20.85
CA ASP A 122 -50.93 -3.79 20.85
C ASP A 122 -50.44 -3.16 22.16
N SER A 123 -50.37 -3.93 23.24
CA SER A 123 -50.09 -3.40 24.59
C SER A 123 -48.60 -3.41 24.97
N ILE A 124 -47.71 -3.79 24.06
CA ILE A 124 -46.26 -3.84 24.31
C ILE A 124 -45.72 -2.42 24.45
N LYS A 125 -44.99 -2.16 25.51
CA LYS A 125 -44.22 -0.91 25.71
C LYS A 125 -42.75 -1.17 25.49
N GLU A 126 -41.98 -0.11 25.23
CA GLU A 126 -40.51 -0.20 25.09
C GLU A 126 -39.84 -0.85 26.31
N SER A 127 -40.36 -0.59 27.52
CA SER A 127 -39.87 -1.20 28.77
C SER A 127 -40.04 -2.73 28.85
N ASP A 128 -40.88 -3.31 27.99
CA ASP A 128 -41.16 -4.75 27.98
C ASP A 128 -40.19 -5.51 27.06
N MET A 129 -39.33 -4.80 26.33
CA MET A 129 -38.39 -5.36 25.35
C MET A 129 -36.95 -5.05 25.73
N GLU A 130 -36.16 -6.10 26.00
CA GLU A 130 -34.72 -5.97 26.25
C GLU A 130 -33.94 -6.22 24.96
N TYR A 131 -33.20 -5.22 24.49
CA TYR A 131 -32.32 -5.34 23.33
C TYR A 131 -31.12 -4.40 23.43
N TYR A 132 -30.05 -4.69 22.69
CA TYR A 132 -28.91 -3.79 22.56
C TYR A 132 -29.06 -2.91 21.31
N ASP A 133 -29.23 -1.61 21.53
CA ASP A 133 -29.26 -0.62 20.45
C ASP A 133 -27.83 -0.24 20.04
N SER A 134 -27.49 -0.55 18.78
CA SER A 134 -26.17 -0.29 18.20
C SER A 134 -25.74 1.18 18.17
N LYS A 135 -26.68 2.13 18.31
CA LYS A 135 -26.40 3.56 18.27
C LYS A 135 -26.54 4.26 19.62
N ALA A 136 -26.87 3.55 20.69
CA ALA A 136 -27.09 4.15 22.00
C ALA A 136 -25.88 4.94 22.53
N GLU A 137 -24.65 4.57 22.15
CA GLU A 137 -23.43 5.29 22.55
C GLU A 137 -23.10 6.50 21.65
N SER A 138 -23.66 6.59 20.43
CA SER A 138 -23.36 7.70 19.50
C SER A 138 -24.20 8.95 19.73
N ASP A 139 -25.27 8.86 20.53
CA ASP A 139 -26.20 9.96 20.78
C ASP A 139 -25.65 11.04 21.76
N TYR A 140 -24.38 10.91 22.22
CA TYR A 140 -23.82 11.74 23.31
C TYR A 140 -22.51 12.50 23.00
N THR A 141 -22.14 12.70 21.73
CA THR A 141 -20.94 13.51 21.40
C THR A 141 -21.20 14.55 20.31
N GLU A 142 -22.17 15.42 20.54
CA GLU A 142 -22.21 16.76 19.96
C GLU A 142 -22.82 17.70 21.01
N ASP A 143 -22.05 18.05 22.05
CA ASP A 143 -22.08 19.40 22.65
C ASP A 143 -20.91 19.56 23.64
N GLY A 144 -20.26 20.72 23.55
CA GLY A 144 -18.96 21.01 24.14
C GLY A 144 -19.01 21.43 25.61
N ASP A 145 -19.66 20.67 26.46
CA ASP A 145 -19.58 20.81 27.91
C ASP A 145 -19.60 19.43 28.59
N GLY A 146 -18.53 19.17 29.33
CA GLY A 146 -18.32 17.93 30.08
C GLY A 146 -19.24 17.82 31.30
N GLU A 147 -20.55 17.80 31.07
CA GLU A 147 -21.53 17.38 32.04
C GLU A 147 -22.09 16.03 31.59
N GLU A 148 -21.70 14.97 32.30
CA GLU A 148 -22.20 13.61 32.15
C GLU A 148 -23.73 13.60 32.30
N ASN A 149 -24.47 13.88 31.24
CA ASN A 149 -25.88 13.55 31.16
C ASN A 149 -25.98 12.04 30.89
N LEU A 150 -25.76 11.31 31.99
CA LEU A 150 -25.85 9.88 32.17
C LEU A 150 -27.31 9.42 32.03
N MET A 151 -27.97 9.72 30.92
CA MET A 151 -29.22 9.07 30.57
C MET A 151 -28.87 7.83 29.76
N GLU A 152 -28.10 6.90 30.37
CA GLU A 152 -28.04 5.52 29.89
C GLU A 152 -29.48 5.12 29.60
N ASN A 153 -29.82 4.78 28.35
CA ASN A 153 -31.15 4.23 28.05
C ASN A 153 -31.33 3.04 29.03
N PRO A 154 -32.21 3.14 30.04
CA PRO A 154 -32.25 2.18 31.15
C PRO A 154 -32.70 0.79 30.70
N TYR A 155 -33.18 0.68 29.46
CA TYR A 155 -33.63 -0.55 28.82
C TYR A 155 -32.62 -1.13 27.81
N SER A 156 -31.50 -0.43 27.56
CA SER A 156 -30.45 -0.96 26.68
C SER A 156 -29.61 -1.98 27.43
N MET A 157 -29.52 -3.18 26.87
CA MET A 157 -28.75 -4.27 27.46
C MET A 157 -27.26 -3.92 27.54
N LYS A 158 -26.64 -3.98 28.73
CA LYS A 158 -25.19 -3.75 28.86
C LYS A 158 -24.40 -4.98 28.41
N LEU A 159 -23.68 -4.86 27.30
CA LEU A 159 -22.90 -5.95 26.71
C LEU A 159 -21.40 -5.79 26.95
N GLU A 160 -20.72 -6.92 27.15
CA GLU A 160 -19.27 -6.99 27.16
C GLU A 160 -18.74 -7.21 25.74
N PHE A 161 -17.76 -6.39 25.34
CA PHE A 161 -17.15 -6.43 24.02
C PHE A 161 -15.71 -6.95 24.10
N VAL A 162 -15.40 -7.92 23.25
CA VAL A 162 -14.07 -8.55 23.18
C VAL A 162 -13.38 -8.25 21.85
N ASP A 163 -12.05 -8.16 21.88
CA ASP A 163 -11.24 -8.07 20.67
C ASP A 163 -11.19 -9.45 19.98
N ASP A 164 -11.58 -9.52 18.71
CA ASP A 164 -11.48 -10.75 17.90
C ASP A 164 -10.64 -10.49 16.64
N PRO A 165 -9.61 -11.29 16.33
CA PRO A 165 -8.75 -11.07 15.16
C PRO A 165 -9.45 -11.11 13.79
N ASN A 166 -10.62 -11.74 13.68
CA ASN A 166 -11.39 -11.81 12.44
C ASN A 166 -12.19 -10.52 12.18
N PHE A 167 -12.37 -9.68 13.20
CA PHE A 167 -13.11 -8.44 13.13
C PHE A 167 -12.20 -7.26 13.47
N LYS A 168 -12.39 -6.11 12.80
CA LYS A 168 -11.57 -4.92 13.08
C LYS A 168 -11.99 -4.18 14.36
N ASN A 169 -13.25 -4.34 14.74
CA ASN A 169 -13.85 -3.72 15.89
C ASN A 169 -14.08 -4.78 16.96
N LYS A 170 -14.26 -4.35 18.21
CA LYS A 170 -14.70 -5.24 19.28
C LYS A 170 -16.08 -5.80 18.98
N VAL A 171 -16.33 -7.04 19.37
CA VAL A 171 -17.56 -7.78 19.07
C VAL A 171 -18.16 -8.41 20.32
N ASN A 172 -19.45 -8.70 20.26
CA ASN A 172 -20.17 -9.52 21.23
C ASN A 172 -20.67 -10.80 20.54
N TYR A 173 -20.56 -11.93 21.24
CA TYR A 173 -20.99 -13.24 20.72
C TYR A 173 -22.25 -13.78 21.41
N SER A 174 -22.76 -13.09 22.42
CA SER A 174 -23.92 -13.53 23.21
C SER A 174 -25.23 -13.04 22.60
N TYR A 175 -25.24 -11.81 22.09
CA TYR A 175 -26.45 -11.15 21.55
C TYR A 175 -26.16 -10.46 20.22
N SER A 176 -27.21 -10.24 19.44
CA SER A 176 -27.15 -9.46 18.21
C SER A 176 -27.56 -8.02 18.48
N ALA A 177 -26.88 -7.07 17.85
CA ALA A 177 -27.24 -5.66 17.93
C ALA A 177 -28.44 -5.34 17.03
N VAL A 178 -29.26 -4.39 17.46
CA VAL A 178 -30.39 -3.86 16.68
C VAL A 178 -30.00 -2.50 16.12
N GLN A 179 -30.24 -2.29 14.83
CA GLN A 179 -30.00 -1.01 14.16
C GLN A 179 -31.32 -0.42 13.68
N ILE A 180 -31.67 0.73 14.24
CA ILE A 180 -32.85 1.50 13.86
C ILE A 180 -32.37 2.77 13.12
N PRO A 181 -32.91 3.07 11.93
CA PRO A 181 -32.68 4.34 11.24
C PRO A 181 -33.16 5.53 12.10
N THR A 182 -32.51 6.68 11.97
CA THR A 182 -32.80 7.87 12.81
C THR A 182 -34.16 8.51 12.53
N ASP A 183 -34.70 8.26 11.34
CA ASP A 183 -36.02 8.73 10.90
C ASP A 183 -37.17 7.83 11.36
N ILE A 184 -36.88 6.69 12.00
CA ILE A 184 -37.87 5.75 12.54
C ILE A 184 -37.84 5.81 14.07
N TYR A 185 -38.99 6.09 14.67
CA TYR A 185 -39.15 6.04 16.12
C TYR A 185 -39.12 4.58 16.61
N LYS A 186 -38.41 4.34 17.73
CA LYS A 186 -38.27 3.02 18.36
C LYS A 186 -39.28 2.87 19.50
N GLY A 187 -40.37 2.13 19.24
CA GLY A 187 -41.46 1.87 20.20
C GLY A 187 -42.64 2.80 20.05
#